data_AF-A0A3P9B0I8-F1
#
_entry.id   AF-A0A3P9B0I8-F1
#
_cell.length_a   1.000
_cell.length_b   1.000
_cell.length_c   1.000
_cell.angle_alpha   90.00
_cell.angle_beta   90.00
_cell.angle_gamma   90.00
#
_symmetry.space_group_name_H-M   'P 1'
#
loop_
_entity.id
_entity.type
_entity.pdbx_description
1 polymer ?
#
loop_
_entity_poly.entity_id
_entity_poly.type
_entity_poly.pdbx_seq_one_letter_code
_entity_poly.pdbx_strand_id
1 'polypeptide(L)'
;MSDQMIVLYGQRGQGKSTLGGIILGNREIFTSDKDSKKCRKERKTITGRDVVVVDTPGLFKVADDGEEVVEEIKRSIKHAEPGPHVFLFVERFKEISQEKLDALKTFQDTFGKQAVDYTIVVFTTKRKEIDAAFMQETLKSLRRLTDQFQQRYFVFNIRDEQQGSQLDELLGIINKMTGEKCQPFYTSKMLQEAEEALKTRKETKPKPEEEWRSFYDRCGLIGMAVGCAAGYFICGVPALLWILCLNLCRKS
;
A
#
# COMPACT_ATOMS: atom_id res chain seq x y z
N MET A 1 9.51 -25.62 15.80
CA MET A 1 9.32 -24.16 15.64
C MET A 1 8.38 -23.94 14.47
N SER A 2 7.46 -22.97 14.54
CA SER A 2 6.56 -22.66 13.43
C SER A 2 7.28 -21.91 12.31
N ASP A 3 6.86 -22.17 11.08
CA ASP A 3 7.32 -21.48 9.87
C ASP A 3 7.20 -19.96 10.01
N GLN A 4 8.19 -19.19 9.58
CA GLN A 4 8.12 -17.73 9.47
C GLN A 4 7.66 -17.32 8.08
N MET A 5 6.44 -16.80 7.97
CA MET A 5 5.89 -16.34 6.71
C MET A 5 6.08 -14.83 6.52
N ILE A 6 6.74 -14.47 5.42
CA ILE A 6 7.04 -13.10 5.01
C ILE A 6 6.28 -12.81 3.71
N VAL A 7 5.44 -11.78 3.71
CA VAL A 7 4.70 -11.36 2.51
C VAL A 7 5.28 -10.05 1.98
N LEU A 8 5.72 -10.02 0.72
CA LEU A 8 6.33 -8.85 0.08
C LEU A 8 5.31 -8.13 -0.78
N TYR A 9 5.05 -6.86 -0.49
CA TYR A 9 4.08 -6.08 -1.27
C TYR A 9 4.60 -4.67 -1.57
N GLY A 10 4.00 -4.02 -2.58
CA GLY A 10 4.47 -2.72 -3.08
C GLY A 10 4.38 -2.58 -4.60
N GLN A 11 4.80 -1.44 -5.14
CA GLN A 11 4.72 -1.18 -6.58
C GLN A 11 5.61 -2.14 -7.40
N ARG A 12 5.28 -2.33 -8.67
CA ARG A 12 6.17 -3.04 -9.62
C ARG A 12 7.47 -2.26 -9.79
N GLY A 13 8.60 -2.96 -9.91
CA GLY A 13 9.93 -2.34 -10.13
C GLY A 13 10.66 -1.86 -8.88
N GLN A 14 10.04 -2.03 -7.70
CA GLN A 14 10.59 -1.61 -6.41
C GLN A 14 11.57 -2.62 -5.80
N GLY A 15 11.78 -3.77 -6.43
CA GLY A 15 12.76 -4.77 -6.00
C GLY A 15 12.22 -5.86 -5.07
N LYS A 16 10.90 -6.06 -5.01
CA LYS A 16 10.25 -7.13 -4.22
C LYS A 16 10.82 -8.52 -4.51
N SER A 17 10.70 -8.98 -5.76
CA SER A 17 11.15 -10.29 -6.20
C SER A 17 12.65 -10.51 -5.94
N THR A 18 13.49 -9.47 -6.17
CA THR A 18 14.92 -9.53 -5.85
C THR A 18 15.16 -9.65 -4.35
N LEU A 19 14.50 -8.84 -3.52
CA LEU A 19 14.61 -8.91 -2.07
C LEU A 19 14.17 -10.28 -1.54
N GLY A 20 13.05 -10.81 -2.03
CA GLY A 20 12.58 -12.15 -1.67
C GLY A 20 13.57 -13.24 -2.05
N GLY A 21 14.17 -13.13 -3.23
CA GLY A 21 15.22 -14.04 -3.66
C GLY A 21 16.47 -13.95 -2.77
N ILE A 22 16.86 -12.74 -2.36
CA ILE A 22 17.97 -12.55 -1.41
C ILE A 22 17.66 -13.20 -0.06
N ILE A 23 16.45 -13.00 0.48
CA ILE A 23 16.01 -13.64 1.74
C ILE A 23 16.16 -15.16 1.65
N LEU A 24 15.76 -15.76 0.52
CA LEU A 24 15.90 -17.20 0.29
C LEU A 24 17.30 -17.62 -0.21
N GLY A 25 18.26 -16.70 -0.28
CA GLY A 25 19.61 -16.98 -0.79
C GLY A 25 19.67 -17.44 -2.26
N ASN A 26 18.63 -17.18 -3.05
CA ASN A 26 18.61 -17.34 -4.51
C ASN A 26 17.90 -16.14 -5.14
N ARG A 27 18.68 -15.16 -5.60
CA ARG A 27 18.19 -13.88 -6.17
C ARG A 27 17.21 -14.07 -7.33
N GLU A 28 17.37 -15.13 -8.11
CA GLU A 28 16.62 -15.31 -9.34
C GLU A 28 15.32 -16.11 -9.17
N ILE A 29 15.09 -16.64 -7.96
CA ILE A 29 13.97 -17.54 -7.68
C ILE A 29 12.62 -16.93 -8.08
N PHE A 30 12.42 -15.63 -7.87
CA PHE A 30 11.20 -14.92 -8.23
C PHE A 30 11.28 -14.15 -9.55
N THR A 31 12.45 -14.01 -10.18
CA THR A 31 12.65 -13.17 -11.37
C THR A 31 12.59 -13.92 -12.70
N SER A 32 12.58 -15.26 -12.66
CA SER A 32 12.55 -16.13 -13.84
C SER A 32 11.21 -16.11 -14.61
N ASP A 33 10.09 -15.91 -13.91
CA ASP A 33 8.76 -15.93 -14.51
C ASP A 33 8.18 -14.54 -14.74
N LYS A 34 7.68 -14.31 -15.95
CA LYS A 34 7.14 -13.02 -16.41
C LYS A 34 5.67 -12.79 -15.98
N ASP A 35 5.02 -13.80 -15.41
CA ASP A 35 3.61 -13.75 -15.02
C ASP A 35 3.42 -12.92 -13.75
N SER A 36 3.38 -11.60 -13.96
CA SER A 36 3.28 -10.60 -12.89
C SER A 36 1.89 -10.47 -12.27
N LYS A 37 1.03 -11.49 -12.35
CA LYS A 37 -0.39 -11.41 -11.93
C LYS A 37 -0.77 -12.32 -10.76
N LYS A 38 0.06 -13.30 -10.40
CA LYS A 38 -0.20 -14.22 -9.27
C LYS A 38 0.83 -14.07 -8.15
N CYS A 39 0.44 -14.42 -6.93
CA CYS A 39 1.40 -14.54 -5.84
C CYS A 39 2.29 -15.77 -6.07
N ARG A 40 3.59 -15.63 -5.78
CA ARG A 40 4.55 -16.74 -5.80
C ARG A 40 5.03 -17.01 -4.39
N LYS A 41 5.04 -18.29 -4.00
CA LYS A 41 5.43 -18.74 -2.67
C LYS A 41 6.60 -19.69 -2.78
N GLU A 42 7.67 -19.37 -2.07
CA GLU A 42 8.88 -20.20 -2.02
C GLU A 42 9.29 -20.39 -0.55
N ARG A 43 9.97 -21.50 -0.25
CA ARG A 43 10.34 -21.91 1.10
C ARG A 43 11.82 -22.26 1.17
N LYS A 44 12.48 -21.88 2.26
CA LYS A 44 13.84 -22.34 2.60
C LYS A 44 14.05 -22.39 4.11
N THR A 45 14.80 -23.39 4.57
CA THR A 45 15.29 -23.42 5.94
C THR A 45 16.52 -22.52 6.08
N ILE A 46 16.42 -21.51 6.95
CA ILE A 46 17.48 -20.56 7.29
C ILE A 46 17.76 -20.73 8.78
N THR A 47 19.02 -21.00 9.15
CA THR A 47 19.46 -21.18 10.55
C THR A 47 18.57 -22.12 11.39
N GLY A 48 18.05 -23.19 10.77
CA GLY A 48 17.19 -24.19 11.41
C GLY A 48 15.71 -23.81 11.53
N ARG A 49 15.29 -22.66 10.96
CA ARG A 49 13.90 -22.21 10.88
C ARG A 49 13.43 -22.17 9.44
N ASP A 50 12.24 -22.69 9.19
CA ASP A 50 11.61 -22.58 7.88
C ASP A 50 11.11 -21.15 7.64
N VAL A 51 11.61 -20.54 6.58
CA VAL A 51 11.20 -19.23 6.10
C VAL A 51 10.44 -19.40 4.79
N VAL A 52 9.25 -18.84 4.76
CA VAL A 52 8.36 -18.83 3.61
C VAL A 52 8.26 -17.39 3.12
N VAL A 53 8.60 -17.15 1.86
CA VAL A 53 8.47 -15.84 1.23
C VAL A 53 7.36 -15.89 0.19
N VAL A 54 6.41 -14.97 0.29
CA VAL A 54 5.34 -14.75 -0.69
C VAL A 54 5.64 -13.44 -1.43
N ASP A 55 6.04 -13.54 -2.70
CA ASP A 55 6.17 -12.38 -3.59
C ASP A 55 4.82 -12.08 -4.23
N THR A 56 4.33 -10.85 -4.04
CA THR A 56 3.03 -10.43 -4.58
C THR A 56 3.18 -9.65 -5.88
N PRO A 57 2.16 -9.65 -6.75
CA PRO A 57 2.09 -8.73 -7.87
C PRO A 57 2.18 -7.25 -7.45
N GLY A 58 2.45 -6.36 -8.42
CA GLY A 58 2.57 -4.92 -8.16
C GLY A 58 1.22 -4.24 -7.95
N LEU A 59 1.03 -3.56 -6.82
CA LEU A 59 -0.26 -3.02 -6.36
C LEU A 59 -0.71 -1.67 -6.98
N PHE A 60 0.13 -0.97 -7.77
CA PHE A 60 -0.09 0.46 -8.09
C PHE A 60 0.08 0.81 -9.56
N LYS A 61 -0.66 0.14 -10.45
CA LYS A 61 -0.96 0.70 -11.77
C LYS A 61 -2.47 0.95 -11.90
N VAL A 62 -2.76 2.20 -12.23
CA VAL A 62 -4.01 2.83 -12.69
C VAL A 62 -5.22 1.90 -12.90
N ALA A 63 -6.30 2.28 -12.21
CA ALA A 63 -7.73 2.04 -12.46
C ALA A 63 -8.31 0.60 -12.50
N ASP A 64 -7.66 -0.42 -13.06
CA ASP A 64 -8.31 -1.74 -13.24
C ASP A 64 -7.58 -2.93 -12.59
N ASP A 65 -6.25 -2.90 -12.44
CA ASP A 65 -5.48 -4.09 -11.98
C ASP A 65 -5.33 -4.18 -10.44
N GLY A 66 -5.60 -3.10 -9.71
CA GLY A 66 -5.32 -3.00 -8.27
C GLY A 66 -6.17 -3.94 -7.40
N GLU A 67 -7.44 -4.11 -7.76
CA GLU A 67 -8.35 -4.99 -7.03
C GLU A 67 -8.00 -6.47 -7.22
N GLU A 68 -7.64 -6.91 -8.43
CA GLU A 68 -7.24 -8.30 -8.70
C GLU A 68 -5.99 -8.68 -7.88
N VAL A 69 -5.01 -7.77 -7.80
CA VAL A 69 -3.80 -7.99 -7.00
C VAL A 69 -4.11 -8.02 -5.52
N VAL A 70 -4.96 -7.11 -5.03
CA VAL A 70 -5.41 -7.12 -3.64
C VAL A 70 -6.11 -8.43 -3.30
N GLU A 71 -7.02 -8.90 -4.15
CA GLU A 71 -7.74 -10.17 -3.95
C GLU A 71 -6.82 -11.38 -4.03
N GLU A 72 -5.78 -11.34 -4.86
CA GLU A 72 -4.74 -12.37 -4.88
C GLU A 72 -3.95 -12.41 -3.56
N ILE A 73 -3.58 -11.25 -3.00
CA ILE A 73 -2.91 -11.18 -1.69
C ILE A 73 -3.84 -11.69 -0.59
N LYS A 74 -5.11 -11.27 -0.58
CA LYS A 74 -6.11 -11.77 0.36
C LYS A 74 -6.29 -13.28 0.27
N ARG A 75 -6.37 -13.82 -0.95
CA ARG A 75 -6.40 -15.27 -1.18
C ARG A 75 -5.17 -15.93 -0.60
N SER A 76 -3.97 -15.38 -0.83
CA SER A 76 -2.74 -15.93 -0.25
C SER A 76 -2.77 -15.92 1.29
N ILE A 77 -3.36 -14.90 1.92
CA ILE A 77 -3.49 -14.82 3.39
C ILE A 77 -4.54 -15.80 3.90
N LYS A 78 -5.70 -15.91 3.24
CA LYS A 78 -6.81 -16.81 3.65
C LYS A 78 -6.42 -18.29 3.60
N HIS A 79 -5.49 -18.66 2.72
CA HIS A 79 -4.95 -20.02 2.62
C HIS A 79 -3.60 -20.21 3.34
N ALA A 80 -3.10 -19.16 4.01
CA ALA A 80 -1.90 -19.24 4.82
C ALA A 80 -2.26 -19.64 6.25
N GLU A 81 -1.81 -20.82 6.68
CA GLU A 81 -1.81 -21.20 8.08
C GLU A 81 -0.39 -21.06 8.66
N PRO A 82 -0.19 -20.41 9.82
CA PRO A 82 -1.19 -19.70 10.63
C PRO A 82 -1.55 -18.30 10.12
N GLY A 83 -0.74 -17.74 9.21
CA GLY A 83 -0.89 -16.41 8.63
C GLY A 83 0.46 -15.71 8.43
N PRO A 84 0.49 -14.51 7.82
CA PRO A 84 1.72 -13.73 7.66
C PRO A 84 2.28 -13.31 9.02
N HIS A 85 3.55 -13.60 9.29
CA HIS A 85 4.23 -13.12 10.48
C HIS A 85 4.65 -11.66 10.31
N VAL A 86 5.02 -11.30 9.07
CA VAL A 86 5.41 -9.96 8.70
C VAL A 86 5.01 -9.66 7.26
N PHE A 87 4.58 -8.43 7.03
CA PHE A 87 4.50 -7.82 5.71
C PHE A 87 5.72 -6.92 5.51
N LEU A 88 6.42 -7.07 4.38
CA LEU A 88 7.46 -6.14 3.96
C LEU A 88 6.90 -5.24 2.87
N PHE A 89 6.69 -3.97 3.21
CA PHE A 89 6.34 -2.95 2.23
C PHE A 89 7.60 -2.49 1.51
N VAL A 90 7.74 -2.87 0.25
CA VAL A 90 8.97 -2.61 -0.52
C VAL A 90 8.80 -1.38 -1.39
N GLU A 91 9.59 -0.35 -1.09
CA GLU A 91 9.65 0.91 -1.83
C GLU A 91 11.10 1.22 -2.21
N ARG A 92 11.33 2.02 -3.26
CA ARG A 92 12.69 2.48 -3.59
C ARG A 92 13.15 3.54 -2.59
N PHE A 93 14.41 3.47 -2.19
CA PHE A 93 15.06 4.54 -1.43
C PHE A 93 15.33 5.75 -2.33
N LYS A 94 14.30 6.59 -2.48
CA LYS A 94 14.32 7.86 -3.20
C LYS A 94 13.20 8.74 -2.66
N GLU A 95 13.23 10.02 -3.00
CA GLU A 95 12.13 10.94 -2.69
C GLU A 95 10.78 10.40 -3.17
N ILE A 96 9.77 10.54 -2.32
CA ILE A 96 8.41 10.04 -2.54
C ILE A 96 7.51 11.22 -2.92
N SER A 97 6.77 11.06 -4.02
CA SER A 97 5.71 12.00 -4.41
C SER A 97 4.44 11.76 -3.57
N GLN A 98 3.59 12.79 -3.46
CA GLN A 98 2.34 12.70 -2.68
C GLN A 98 1.42 11.57 -3.17
N GLU A 99 1.33 11.31 -4.48
CA GLU A 99 0.55 10.19 -5.05
C GLU A 99 0.94 8.82 -4.49
N LYS A 100 2.22 8.63 -4.15
CA LYS A 100 2.70 7.37 -3.57
C LYS A 100 2.33 7.21 -2.09
N LEU A 101 1.99 8.30 -1.40
CA LEU A 101 1.45 8.21 -0.04
C LEU A 101 -0.01 7.74 -0.05
N ASP A 102 -0.75 7.95 -1.13
CA ASP A 102 -2.14 7.48 -1.24
C ASP A 102 -2.22 5.97 -1.49
N ALA A 103 -1.24 5.40 -2.21
CA ALA A 103 -1.04 3.97 -2.36
C ALA A 103 -0.95 3.20 -1.01
N LEU A 104 -0.42 3.84 0.03
CA LEU A 104 -0.36 3.27 1.39
C LEU A 104 -1.71 3.28 2.11
N LYS A 105 -2.50 4.33 1.90
CA LYS A 105 -3.88 4.39 2.42
C LYS A 105 -4.70 3.24 1.85
N THR A 106 -4.50 2.91 0.58
CA THR A 106 -5.15 1.75 -0.06
C THR A 106 -4.84 0.44 0.67
N PHE A 107 -3.59 0.23 1.10
CA PHE A 107 -3.23 -0.97 1.86
C PHE A 107 -3.91 -1.00 3.24
N GLN A 108 -3.87 0.10 3.99
CA GLN A 108 -4.53 0.20 5.31
C GLN A 108 -6.05 0.04 5.21
N ASP A 109 -6.66 0.60 4.17
CA ASP A 109 -8.08 0.44 3.88
C ASP A 109 -8.43 -1.03 3.55
N THR A 110 -7.49 -1.76 2.94
CA THR A 110 -7.71 -3.14 2.48
C THR A 110 -7.47 -4.20 3.55
N PHE A 111 -6.36 -4.08 4.30
CA PHE A 111 -5.94 -5.07 5.30
C PHE A 111 -6.19 -4.59 6.74
N GLY A 112 -6.80 -3.42 6.88
CA GLY A 112 -7.12 -2.83 8.16
C GLY A 112 -5.92 -2.17 8.82
N LYS A 113 -6.21 -1.28 9.78
CA LYS A 113 -5.18 -0.55 10.53
C LYS A 113 -4.25 -1.49 11.31
N GLN A 114 -4.75 -2.64 11.75
CA GLN A 114 -3.96 -3.65 12.47
C GLN A 114 -2.84 -4.25 11.61
N ALA A 115 -2.97 -4.29 10.27
CA ALA A 115 -1.89 -4.79 9.41
C ALA A 115 -0.60 -3.95 9.51
N VAL A 116 -0.71 -2.67 9.88
CA VAL A 116 0.43 -1.79 10.14
C VAL A 116 1.32 -2.35 11.25
N ASP A 117 0.73 -3.00 12.26
CA ASP A 117 1.47 -3.58 13.39
C ASP A 117 2.30 -4.80 13.00
N TYR A 118 2.02 -5.40 11.84
CA TYR A 118 2.77 -6.52 11.28
C TYR A 118 3.62 -6.10 10.08
N THR A 119 3.78 -4.79 9.82
CA THR A 119 4.48 -4.29 8.64
C THR A 119 5.80 -3.62 9.00
N ILE A 120 6.83 -3.91 8.19
CA ILE A 120 8.10 -3.19 8.12
C ILE A 120 8.24 -2.59 6.72
N VAL A 121 8.66 -1.33 6.63
CA VAL A 121 8.97 -0.68 5.34
C VAL A 121 10.41 -1.02 4.94
N VAL A 122 10.60 -1.68 3.81
CA VAL A 122 11.94 -1.97 3.26
C VAL A 122 12.21 -1.06 2.07
N PHE A 123 13.10 -0.09 2.27
CA PHE A 123 13.57 0.78 1.21
C PHE A 123 14.71 0.12 0.44
N THR A 124 14.46 -0.29 -0.81
CA THR A 124 15.53 -0.87 -1.63
C THR A 124 16.36 0.19 -2.33
N THR A 125 17.67 0.02 -2.31
CA THR A 125 18.62 0.83 -3.07
C THR A 125 19.42 -0.03 -4.03
N LYS A 126 19.88 0.61 -5.11
CA LYS A 126 20.84 0.06 -6.07
C LYS A 126 22.13 0.90 -6.10
N ARG A 127 22.25 1.88 -5.20
CA ARG A 127 23.46 2.71 -5.09
C ARG A 127 24.54 1.86 -4.41
N LYS A 128 25.79 1.98 -4.85
CA LYS A 128 26.92 1.32 -4.17
C LYS A 128 27.11 1.92 -2.78
N GLU A 129 27.03 3.24 -2.70
CA GLU A 129 27.14 4.01 -1.47
C GLU A 129 25.99 5.02 -1.40
N ILE A 130 25.55 5.30 -0.18
CA ILE A 130 24.61 6.36 0.13
C ILE A 130 25.37 7.31 1.05
N ASP A 131 25.63 8.54 0.59
CA ASP A 131 26.22 9.55 1.44
C ASP A 131 25.23 10.00 2.54
N ALA A 132 25.77 10.53 3.64
CA ALA A 132 24.98 10.89 4.81
C ALA A 132 23.97 12.01 4.51
N ALA A 133 24.30 12.95 3.62
CA ALA A 133 23.42 14.06 3.29
C ALA A 133 22.19 13.59 2.51
N PHE A 134 22.40 12.78 1.46
CA PHE A 134 21.34 12.16 0.68
C PHE A 134 20.44 11.27 1.55
N MET A 135 21.03 10.52 2.49
CA MET A 135 20.28 9.71 3.44
C MET A 135 19.34 10.58 4.30
N GLN A 136 19.87 11.64 4.90
CA GLN A 136 19.09 12.53 5.77
C GLN A 136 17.97 13.25 5.01
N GLU A 137 18.26 13.78 3.82
CA GLU A 137 17.27 14.46 2.98
C GLU A 137 16.16 13.49 2.54
N THR A 138 16.55 12.29 2.09
CA THR A 138 15.59 11.26 1.69
C THR A 138 14.74 10.84 2.87
N LEU A 139 15.31 10.54 4.05
CA LEU A 139 14.55 10.18 5.24
C LEU A 139 13.59 11.29 5.69
N LYS A 140 13.99 12.56 5.56
CA LYS A 140 13.11 13.70 5.82
C LYS A 140 11.90 13.71 4.87
N SER A 141 12.11 13.43 3.59
CA SER A 141 11.01 13.31 2.61
C SER A 141 10.09 12.11 2.90
N LEU A 142 10.66 11.02 3.45
CA LEU A 142 9.97 9.76 3.77
C LEU A 142 9.26 9.78 5.12
N ARG A 143 9.45 10.83 5.93
CA ARG A 143 8.96 10.89 7.32
C ARG A 143 7.48 10.60 7.46
N ARG A 144 6.64 11.14 6.57
CA ARG A 144 5.19 10.89 6.57
C ARG A 144 4.83 9.41 6.38
N LEU A 145 5.64 8.69 5.60
CA LEU A 145 5.48 7.25 5.40
C LEU A 145 6.01 6.50 6.62
N THR A 146 7.22 6.80 7.10
CA THR A 146 7.81 6.06 8.23
C THR A 146 7.04 6.26 9.54
N ASP A 147 6.46 7.44 9.77
CA ASP A 147 5.60 7.73 10.91
C ASP A 147 4.35 6.83 10.94
N GLN A 148 3.76 6.53 9.77
CA GLN A 148 2.60 5.63 9.68
C GLN A 148 2.94 4.20 10.12
N PHE A 149 4.20 3.77 9.92
CA PHE A 149 4.68 2.45 10.30
C PHE A 149 5.48 2.48 11.60
N GLN A 150 5.25 3.48 12.46
CA GLN A 150 5.87 3.58 13.80
C GLN A 150 7.40 3.52 13.73
N GLN A 151 7.99 4.19 12.72
CA GLN A 151 9.43 4.19 12.45
C GLN A 151 10.04 2.79 12.18
N ARG A 152 9.22 1.78 11.88
CA ARG A 152 9.69 0.45 11.43
C ARG A 152 10.06 0.49 9.96
N TYR A 153 11.31 0.85 9.67
CA TYR A 153 11.86 0.76 8.32
C TYR A 153 13.28 0.20 8.30
N PHE A 154 13.68 -0.30 7.14
CA PHE A 154 15.02 -0.81 6.86
C PHE A 154 15.46 -0.39 5.46
N VAL A 155 16.72 0.02 5.28
CA VAL A 155 17.27 0.34 3.95
C VAL A 155 18.09 -0.85 3.48
N PHE A 156 17.72 -1.47 2.36
CA PHE A 156 18.34 -2.68 1.85
C PHE A 156 19.02 -2.44 0.49
N ASN A 157 20.32 -2.69 0.38
CA ASN A 157 21.03 -2.63 -0.88
C ASN A 157 20.93 -3.95 -1.65
N ILE A 158 19.99 -4.00 -2.61
CA ILE A 158 19.75 -5.22 -3.41
C ILE A 158 20.84 -5.49 -4.47
N ARG A 159 21.86 -4.64 -4.58
CA ARG A 159 23.06 -4.89 -5.41
C ARG A 159 24.26 -5.38 -4.61
N ASP A 160 24.23 -5.28 -3.29
CA ASP A 160 25.36 -5.70 -2.46
C ASP A 160 25.52 -7.23 -2.54
N GLU A 161 26.66 -7.71 -3.04
CA GLU A 161 26.98 -9.14 -3.13
C GLU A 161 27.34 -9.74 -1.76
N GLN A 162 27.78 -8.90 -0.81
CA GLN A 162 28.09 -9.26 0.58
C GLN A 162 26.89 -9.00 1.52
N GLN A 163 25.67 -9.24 1.02
CA GLN A 163 24.40 -8.96 1.69
C GLN A 163 24.12 -9.70 3.01
N GLY A 164 25.03 -10.57 3.48
CA GLY A 164 24.82 -11.40 4.67
C GLY A 164 24.49 -10.57 5.91
N SER A 165 25.26 -9.51 6.18
CA SER A 165 25.05 -8.63 7.32
C SER A 165 23.70 -7.90 7.28
N GLN A 166 23.32 -7.35 6.12
CA GLN A 166 22.03 -6.68 5.93
C GLN A 166 20.85 -7.65 6.07
N LEU A 167 21.01 -8.89 5.59
CA LEU A 167 19.99 -9.92 5.73
C LEU A 167 19.83 -10.34 7.18
N ASP A 168 20.92 -10.57 7.90
CA ASP A 168 20.91 -10.91 9.32
C ASP A 168 20.26 -9.80 10.16
N GLU A 169 20.55 -8.54 9.84
CA GLU A 169 19.93 -7.38 10.49
C GLU A 169 18.42 -7.32 10.21
N LEU A 170 18.01 -7.46 8.95
CA LEU A 170 16.58 -7.49 8.57
C LEU A 170 15.84 -8.63 9.28
N LEU A 171 16.40 -9.85 9.28
CA LEU A 171 15.82 -11.01 9.98
C LEU A 171 15.79 -10.79 11.49
N GLY A 172 16.79 -10.13 12.07
CA GLY A 172 16.81 -9.71 13.46
C GLY A 172 15.65 -8.79 13.81
N ILE A 173 15.38 -7.77 12.98
CA ILE A 173 14.24 -6.85 13.16
C ILE A 173 12.91 -7.62 13.08
N ILE A 174 12.76 -8.52 12.10
CA ILE A 174 11.55 -9.34 11.95
C ILE A 174 11.34 -10.24 13.17
N ASN A 175 12.41 -10.90 13.65
CA ASN A 175 12.34 -11.78 14.82
C ASN A 175 11.99 -11.02 16.09
N LYS A 176 12.56 -9.82 16.28
CA LYS A 176 12.20 -8.94 17.40
C LYS A 176 10.72 -8.54 17.35
N MET A 177 10.26 -8.05 16.19
CA MET A 177 8.88 -7.61 15.99
C MET A 177 7.86 -8.74 16.25
N THR A 178 8.19 -9.96 15.84
CA THR A 178 7.29 -11.12 15.98
C THR A 178 7.37 -11.78 17.36
N GLY A 179 8.54 -11.75 18.01
CA GLY A 179 8.75 -12.35 19.34
C GLY A 179 8.16 -11.54 20.50
N GLU A 180 8.01 -10.22 20.36
CA GLU A 180 7.45 -9.35 21.40
C GLU A 180 5.90 -9.35 21.44
N LYS A 181 5.23 -9.95 20.44
CA LYS A 181 3.77 -9.91 20.32
C LYS A 181 3.11 -11.14 20.93
N CYS A 182 2.04 -10.92 21.70
CA CYS A 182 1.13 -12.00 22.12
C CYS A 182 0.47 -12.69 20.92
N GLN A 183 0.22 -11.95 19.84
CA GLN A 183 -0.26 -12.46 18.56
C GLN A 183 0.86 -12.27 17.51
N PRO A 184 1.66 -13.31 17.19
CA PRO A 184 2.89 -13.16 16.40
C PRO A 184 2.67 -13.12 14.88
N PHE A 185 1.44 -13.34 14.41
CA PHE A 185 1.07 -13.30 12.99
C PHE A 185 -0.29 -12.63 12.78
N TYR A 186 -0.47 -12.05 11.60
CA TYR A 186 -1.72 -11.49 11.14
C TYR A 186 -2.72 -12.61 10.82
N THR A 187 -3.96 -12.47 11.27
CA THR A 187 -4.95 -13.56 11.23
C THR A 187 -6.02 -13.34 10.16
N SER A 188 -6.66 -14.43 9.72
CA SER A 188 -7.85 -14.36 8.86
C SER A 188 -8.98 -13.55 9.48
N LYS A 189 -9.13 -13.58 10.81
CA LYS A 189 -10.10 -12.75 11.54
C LYS A 189 -9.83 -11.25 11.38
N MET A 190 -8.57 -10.83 11.54
CA MET A 190 -8.18 -9.43 11.32
C MET A 190 -8.45 -8.98 9.87
N LEU A 191 -8.25 -9.90 8.91
CA LEU A 191 -8.60 -9.63 7.51
C LEU A 191 -10.11 -9.48 7.31
N GLN A 192 -10.91 -10.35 7.91
CA GLN A 192 -12.37 -10.26 7.83
C GLN A 192 -12.89 -8.95 8.43
N GLU A 193 -12.41 -8.56 9.61
CA GLU A 193 -12.76 -7.29 10.26
C GLU A 193 -12.43 -6.09 9.35
N ALA A 194 -11.28 -6.13 8.65
CA ALA A 194 -10.91 -5.12 7.67
C ALA A 194 -11.87 -5.07 6.46
N GLU A 195 -12.23 -6.23 5.91
CA GLU A 195 -13.16 -6.33 4.79
C GLU A 195 -14.56 -5.81 5.14
N GLU A 196 -15.06 -6.13 6.34
CA GLU A 196 -16.34 -5.65 6.85
C GLU A 196 -16.33 -4.13 7.04
N ALA A 197 -15.30 -3.58 7.69
CA ALA A 197 -15.15 -2.14 7.87
C ALA A 197 -15.08 -1.39 6.53
N LEU A 198 -14.41 -1.96 5.52
CA LEU A 198 -14.33 -1.38 4.18
C LEU A 198 -15.71 -1.38 3.48
N LYS A 199 -16.48 -2.47 3.59
CA LYS A 199 -17.85 -2.55 3.05
C LYS A 199 -18.76 -1.50 3.67
N THR A 200 -18.80 -1.43 5.00
CA THR A 200 -19.59 -0.41 5.72
C THR A 200 -19.19 1.00 5.29
N ARG A 201 -17.89 1.29 5.18
CA ARG A 201 -17.42 2.62 4.72
C ARG A 201 -17.83 2.94 3.29
N LYS A 202 -17.88 1.95 2.38
CA LYS A 202 -18.35 2.13 0.99
C LYS A 202 -19.87 2.38 0.95
N GLU A 203 -20.64 1.73 1.80
CA GLU A 203 -22.11 1.88 1.89
C GLU A 203 -22.53 3.20 2.56
N THR A 204 -21.77 3.68 3.55
CA THR A 204 -22.06 4.95 4.23
C THR A 204 -21.50 6.18 3.52
N LYS A 205 -20.74 6.00 2.42
CA LYS A 205 -20.29 7.14 1.62
C LYS A 205 -21.52 7.76 0.95
N PRO A 206 -21.84 9.04 1.22
CA PRO A 206 -22.96 9.70 0.56
C PRO A 206 -22.76 9.60 -0.95
N LYS A 207 -23.85 9.32 -1.66
CA LYS A 207 -23.78 9.27 -3.14
C LYS A 207 -23.27 10.64 -3.62
N PRO A 208 -22.56 10.71 -4.77
CA PRO A 208 -22.13 11.99 -5.32
C PRO A 208 -23.29 13.00 -5.40
N GLU A 209 -24.50 12.52 -5.74
CA GLU A 209 -25.74 13.32 -5.77
C GLU A 209 -26.17 13.87 -4.39
N GLU A 210 -25.94 13.14 -3.31
CA GLU A 210 -26.23 13.58 -1.94
C GLU A 210 -25.16 14.54 -1.41
N GLU A 211 -23.89 14.36 -1.79
CA GLU A 211 -22.83 15.32 -1.50
C GLU A 211 -23.09 16.67 -2.18
N TRP A 212 -23.45 16.67 -3.46
CA TRP A 212 -23.85 17.88 -4.19
C TRP A 212 -25.09 18.51 -3.59
N ARG A 213 -26.14 17.73 -3.27
CA ARG A 213 -27.34 18.25 -2.60
C ARG A 213 -27.03 18.88 -1.24
N SER A 214 -26.23 18.21 -0.41
CA SER A 214 -25.80 18.74 0.88
C SER A 214 -24.93 20.00 0.74
N PHE A 215 -24.13 20.10 -0.32
CA PHE A 215 -23.39 21.31 -0.66
C PHE A 215 -24.34 22.45 -1.08
N TYR A 216 -25.31 22.20 -1.96
CA TYR A 216 -26.33 23.17 -2.36
C TYR A 216 -27.18 23.65 -1.16
N ASP A 217 -27.62 22.74 -0.30
CA ASP A 217 -28.42 23.06 0.89
C ASP A 217 -27.62 23.88 1.92
N ARG A 218 -26.32 23.59 2.10
CA ARG A 218 -25.43 24.38 2.97
C ARG A 218 -25.10 25.76 2.39
N CYS A 219 -25.05 25.90 1.07
CA CYS A 219 -24.81 27.19 0.42
C CYS A 219 -26.04 28.10 0.44
N GLY A 220 -27.24 27.57 0.73
CA GLY A 220 -28.49 28.34 0.79
C GLY A 220 -28.86 29.02 -0.54
N LEU A 221 -30.09 29.53 -0.63
CA LEU A 221 -30.61 30.28 -1.79
C LEU A 221 -29.74 31.50 -2.21
N ILE A 222 -28.83 31.95 -1.34
CA ILE A 222 -27.92 33.07 -1.59
C ILE A 222 -26.77 32.66 -2.55
N GLY A 223 -26.44 31.36 -2.61
CA GLY A 223 -25.44 30.82 -3.54
C GLY A 223 -25.87 30.76 -5.01
N MET A 224 -27.18 30.73 -5.31
CA MET A 224 -27.67 30.78 -6.70
C MET A 224 -27.48 32.16 -7.35
N ALA A 225 -27.51 33.24 -6.56
CA ALA A 225 -27.29 34.59 -7.07
C ALA A 225 -25.80 34.88 -7.33
N VAL A 226 -24.89 34.30 -6.53
CA VAL A 226 -23.44 34.54 -6.66
C VAL A 226 -22.76 33.49 -7.57
N GLY A 227 -23.27 32.25 -7.61
CA GLY A 227 -22.76 31.17 -8.46
C GLY A 227 -23.00 31.38 -9.96
N CYS A 228 -24.06 32.10 -10.33
CA CYS A 228 -24.30 32.48 -11.74
C CYS A 228 -23.31 33.53 -12.26
N ALA A 229 -22.69 34.33 -11.39
CA ALA A 229 -21.69 35.33 -11.80
C ALA A 229 -20.27 34.75 -11.87
N ALA A 230 -19.92 33.78 -11.01
CA ALA A 230 -18.57 33.19 -10.97
C ALA A 230 -18.42 31.90 -11.80
N GLY A 231 -19.52 31.27 -12.24
CA GLY A 231 -19.49 30.11 -13.13
C GLY A 231 -19.01 30.40 -14.56
N TYR A 232 -18.86 31.68 -14.92
CA TYR A 232 -18.44 32.09 -16.27
C TYR A 232 -16.94 31.92 -16.54
N PHE A 233 -16.11 31.63 -15.52
CA PHE A 233 -14.66 31.73 -15.67
C PHE A 233 -13.85 30.43 -15.56
N ILE A 234 -14.43 29.28 -15.17
CA ILE A 234 -13.59 28.10 -14.84
C ILE A 234 -13.87 26.82 -15.63
N CYS A 235 -15.06 26.56 -16.20
CA CYS A 235 -15.22 25.35 -17.03
C CYS A 235 -16.20 25.59 -18.17
N GLY A 236 -15.70 25.58 -19.41
CA GLY A 236 -16.48 25.67 -20.64
C GLY A 236 -17.41 24.46 -20.83
N VAL A 237 -18.58 24.51 -20.21
CA VAL A 237 -19.71 23.64 -20.51
C VAL A 237 -20.60 24.34 -21.54
N PRO A 238 -21.08 23.64 -22.59
CA PRO A 238 -21.86 24.26 -23.66
C PRO A 238 -23.17 24.89 -23.16
N ALA A 239 -23.52 26.06 -23.72
CA ALA A 239 -24.66 26.92 -23.39
C ALA A 239 -26.06 26.26 -23.37
N LEU A 240 -26.19 24.99 -23.76
CA LEU A 240 -27.47 24.27 -23.85
C LEU A 240 -28.06 23.87 -22.49
N LEU A 241 -27.25 23.68 -21.45
CA LEU A 241 -27.73 23.40 -20.09
C LEU A 241 -28.35 24.65 -19.42
N TRP A 242 -27.97 25.84 -19.87
CA TRP A 242 -28.48 27.10 -19.31
C TRP A 242 -29.93 27.40 -19.73
N ILE A 243 -30.31 27.02 -20.95
CA ILE A 243 -31.68 27.20 -21.48
C ILE A 243 -32.67 26.27 -20.76
N LEU A 244 -32.24 25.07 -20.36
CA LEU A 244 -33.04 24.14 -19.56
C LEU A 244 -33.29 24.67 -18.14
N CYS A 245 -32.28 25.27 -17.50
CA CYS A 245 -32.46 25.93 -16.20
C CYS A 245 -33.39 27.15 -16.26
N LEU A 246 -33.30 27.97 -17.31
CA LEU A 246 -34.18 29.15 -17.48
C LEU A 246 -35.64 28.77 -17.74
N ASN A 247 -35.92 27.68 -18.46
CA ASN A 247 -37.29 27.24 -18.74
C ASN A 247 -37.97 26.55 -17.54
N LEU A 248 -37.20 25.92 -16.65
CA LEU A 248 -37.71 25.34 -15.40
C LEU A 248 -38.04 26.42 -14.36
N CYS A 249 -37.24 27.50 -14.30
CA CYS A 249 -37.47 28.59 -13.35
C CYS A 249 -38.65 29.51 -13.72
N ARG A 250 -39.14 29.45 -14.97
CA ARG A 250 -40.27 30.28 -15.45
C ARG A 250 -41.64 29.61 -15.28
N LYS A 251 -41.69 28.38 -14.75
CA LYS A 251 -42.91 27.59 -14.53
C LYS A 251 -43.24 27.31 -13.06
N SER A 252 -42.54 27.93 -12.10
CA SER A 252 -42.88 27.91 -10.67
C SER A 252 -43.40 29.26 -10.20
#